data_AF-A0A0U1KLB4-F1
#
_entry.id   AF-A0A0U1KLB4-F1
#
_cell.length_a   1.000
_cell.length_b   1.000
_cell.length_c   1.000
_cell.angle_alpha   90.00
_cell.angle_beta   90.00
_cell.angle_gamma   90.00
#
_symmetry.space_group_name_H-M   'P 1'
#
loop_
_entity.id
_entity.type
_entity.pdbx_description
1 polymer ?
#
loop_
_entity_poly.entity_id
_entity_poly.type
_entity_poly.pdbx_seq_one_letter_code
_entity_poly.pdbx_strand_id
1 'polypeptide(L)'
;MYSHAPLMDAFWHIANQSPEPIANFFRTLHQALKKGTSELAILWSKCVDHLISHSALGYEEKEVLIQFGKTLGQHDITQQKKHIQLALTHLDRILEDALDDQHRYSKMVKSLGFLAGLFIVLLLI
;
A
#
# COMPACT_ATOMS: atom_id res chain seq x y z
N MET A 1 -2.53 -22.71 19.34
CA MET A 1 -2.82 -21.61 20.30
C MET A 1 -1.66 -20.61 20.46
N TYR A 2 -0.56 -20.71 19.70
CA TYR A 2 0.59 -19.77 19.75
C TYR A 2 0.69 -18.81 18.54
N SER A 3 -0.27 -18.81 17.61
CA SER A 3 -0.16 -18.11 16.31
C SER A 3 -0.77 -16.70 16.25
N HIS A 4 -1.62 -16.30 17.20
CA HIS A 4 -2.40 -15.06 17.09
C HIS A 4 -1.77 -13.84 17.78
N ALA A 5 -0.91 -14.04 18.79
CA ALA A 5 -0.25 -12.94 19.51
C ALA A 5 0.66 -12.10 18.60
N PRO A 6 1.52 -12.68 17.73
CA PRO A 6 2.39 -11.89 16.85
C PRO A 6 1.62 -11.05 15.83
N LEU A 7 0.49 -11.57 15.34
CA LEU A 7 -0.34 -10.89 14.35
C LEU A 7 -1.13 -9.73 14.98
N MET A 8 -1.63 -9.93 16.20
CA MET A 8 -2.32 -8.90 16.98
C MET A 8 -1.40 -7.70 17.24
N ASP A 9 -0.15 -7.97 17.64
CA ASP A 9 0.86 -6.93 17.89
C ASP A 9 1.28 -6.23 16.60
N ALA A 10 1.45 -6.98 15.50
CA ALA A 10 1.75 -6.40 14.19
C ALA A 10 0.65 -5.44 13.71
N PHE A 11 -0.62 -5.85 13.80
CA PHE A 11 -1.75 -4.99 13.43
C PHE A 11 -1.80 -3.72 14.27
N TRP A 12 -1.53 -3.82 15.58
CA TRP A 12 -1.47 -2.65 16.45
C TRP A 12 -0.34 -1.68 16.07
N HIS A 13 0.87 -2.21 15.84
CA HIS A 13 2.02 -1.40 15.46
C HIS A 13 1.85 -0.70 14.12
N ILE A 14 1.29 -1.39 13.12
CA ILE A 14 1.01 -0.80 11.80
C ILE A 14 -0.07 0.28 11.91
N ALA A 15 -1.14 0.03 12.69
CA ALA A 15 -2.21 1.00 12.88
C ALA A 15 -1.72 2.32 13.48
N ASN A 16 -0.74 2.28 14.38
CA ASN A 16 -0.21 3.48 15.04
C ASN A 16 0.78 4.28 14.19
N GLN A 17 1.34 3.67 13.15
CA GLN A 17 2.34 4.29 12.26
C GLN A 17 1.76 4.67 10.89
N SER A 18 0.53 4.26 10.60
CA SER A 18 -0.12 4.54 9.32
C SER A 18 -1.02 5.78 9.41
N PRO A 19 -1.19 6.54 8.32
CA PRO A 19 -2.27 7.51 8.20
C PRO A 19 -3.63 6.82 7.98
N GLU A 20 -4.72 7.55 8.21
CA GLU A 20 -6.04 7.09 7.79
C GLU A 20 -6.16 7.09 6.25
N PRO A 21 -6.92 6.16 5.65
CA PRO A 21 -7.82 5.16 6.25
C PRO A 21 -7.15 3.81 6.63
N ILE A 22 -5.85 3.68 6.39
CA ILE A 22 -5.09 2.43 6.58
C ILE A 22 -4.96 2.12 8.08
N ALA A 23 -4.77 3.15 8.91
CA ALA A 23 -4.74 3.00 10.36
C ALA A 23 -6.01 2.34 10.90
N ASN A 24 -7.20 2.80 10.46
CA ASN A 24 -8.47 2.22 10.87
C ASN A 24 -8.65 0.76 10.43
N PHE A 25 -8.17 0.40 9.23
CA PHE A 25 -8.19 -0.98 8.75
C PHE A 25 -7.46 -1.93 9.73
N PHE A 26 -6.21 -1.64 10.07
CA PHE A 26 -5.42 -2.50 10.98
C PHE A 26 -5.92 -2.44 12.43
N ARG A 27 -6.41 -1.29 12.88
CA ARG A 27 -7.01 -1.13 14.22
C ARG A 27 -8.24 -2.01 14.39
N THR A 28 -9.09 -2.09 13.36
CA THR A 28 -10.30 -2.93 13.35
C THR A 28 -9.93 -4.41 13.41
N LEU A 29 -8.93 -4.84 12.64
CA LEU A 29 -8.42 -6.21 12.67
C LEU A 29 -7.85 -6.59 14.04
N HIS A 30 -7.06 -5.70 14.66
CA HIS A 30 -6.54 -5.90 16.02
C HIS A 30 -7.66 -6.10 17.05
N GLN A 31 -8.68 -5.22 17.04
CA GLN A 31 -9.78 -5.28 18.00
C GLN A 31 -10.61 -6.55 17.87
N ALA A 32 -10.89 -7.00 16.65
CA ALA A 32 -11.65 -8.22 16.41
C ALA A 32 -10.86 -9.48 16.80
N LEU A 33 -9.55 -9.49 16.55
CA LEU A 33 -8.69 -10.59 16.98
C LEU A 33 -8.61 -10.68 18.52
N LYS A 34 -8.57 -9.53 19.21
CA LYS A 34 -8.66 -9.46 20.69
C LYS A 34 -9.99 -9.99 21.23
N LYS A 35 -11.09 -9.86 20.47
CA LYS A 35 -12.42 -10.40 20.83
C LYS A 35 -12.57 -11.90 20.56
N GLY A 36 -11.54 -12.57 20.05
CA GLY A 36 -11.55 -14.03 19.81
C GLY A 36 -12.40 -14.44 18.63
N THR A 37 -12.59 -13.57 17.63
CA THR A 37 -13.35 -13.93 16.41
C THR A 37 -12.56 -14.96 15.59
N SER A 38 -13.12 -16.16 15.41
CA SER A 38 -12.43 -17.33 14.84
C SER A 38 -12.18 -17.27 13.32
N GLU A 39 -12.67 -16.26 12.61
CA GLU A 39 -12.67 -16.21 11.14
C GLU A 39 -11.97 -14.96 10.60
N LEU A 40 -10.64 -14.89 10.78
CA LEU A 40 -9.80 -13.78 10.32
C LEU A 40 -9.99 -13.46 8.83
N ALA A 41 -10.11 -14.48 7.97
CA ALA A 41 -10.27 -14.29 6.53
C ALA A 41 -11.57 -13.55 6.15
N ILE A 42 -12.67 -13.84 6.85
CA ILE A 42 -13.97 -13.20 6.61
C ILE A 42 -13.95 -11.75 7.10
N LEU A 43 -13.38 -11.54 8.29
CA LEU A 43 -13.18 -10.20 8.82
C LEU A 43 -12.28 -9.36 7.91
N TRP A 44 -11.18 -9.94 7.43
CA TRP A 44 -10.24 -9.29 6.53
C TRP A 44 -10.96 -8.81 5.27
N SER A 45 -11.75 -9.67 4.62
CA SER A 45 -12.52 -9.29 3.43
C SER A 45 -13.44 -8.10 3.68
N LYS A 46 -14.16 -8.10 4.80
CA LYS A 46 -15.04 -6.99 5.18
C LYS A 46 -14.26 -5.69 5.41
N CYS A 47 -13.09 -5.76 6.05
CA CYS A 47 -12.25 -4.59 6.28
C CYS A 47 -11.67 -4.07 4.96
N VAL A 48 -11.32 -4.95 4.01
CA VAL A 48 -10.84 -4.57 2.68
C VAL A 48 -11.95 -3.84 1.93
N ASP A 49 -13.18 -4.36 1.93
CA ASP A 49 -14.32 -3.68 1.29
C ASP A 49 -14.54 -2.26 1.83
N HIS A 50 -14.41 -2.08 3.15
CA HIS A 50 -14.48 -0.77 3.78
C HIS A 50 -13.29 0.12 3.42
N LEU A 51 -12.08 -0.44 3.30
CA LEU A 51 -10.89 0.32 2.93
C LEU A 51 -10.99 0.84 1.49
N ILE A 52 -11.45 0.00 0.56
CA ILE A 52 -11.62 0.39 -0.85
C ILE A 52 -12.64 1.53 -0.99
N SER A 53 -13.73 1.52 -0.22
CA SER A 53 -14.73 2.60 -0.28
C SER A 53 -14.26 3.93 0.32
N HIS A 54 -13.16 3.94 1.08
CA HIS A 54 -12.64 5.14 1.77
C HIS A 54 -11.22 5.51 1.34
N SER A 55 -10.67 4.87 0.31
CA SER A 55 -9.32 5.12 -0.20
C SER A 55 -9.31 5.30 -1.72
N ALA A 56 -8.16 5.65 -2.28
CA ALA A 56 -7.97 5.74 -3.73
C ALA A 56 -7.67 4.37 -4.39
N LEU A 57 -7.80 3.26 -3.65
CA LEU A 57 -7.50 1.91 -4.15
C LEU A 57 -8.60 1.41 -5.09
N GLY A 58 -8.19 0.68 -6.14
CA GLY A 58 -9.08 0.11 -7.15
C GLY A 58 -9.39 -1.37 -6.94
N TYR A 59 -9.98 -1.96 -7.98
CA TYR A 59 -10.41 -3.37 -7.97
C TYR A 59 -9.23 -4.34 -7.95
N GLU A 60 -8.12 -4.01 -8.60
CA GLU A 60 -6.93 -4.86 -8.65
C GLU A 60 -6.26 -4.94 -7.26
N GLU A 61 -6.13 -3.80 -6.56
CA GLU A 61 -5.58 -3.75 -5.21
C GLU A 61 -6.47 -4.50 -4.22
N LYS A 62 -7.79 -4.41 -4.39
CA LYS A 62 -8.74 -5.20 -3.60
C LYS A 62 -8.45 -6.69 -3.72
N GLU A 63 -8.29 -7.22 -4.92
CA GLU A 63 -8.06 -8.65 -5.13
C GLU A 63 -6.73 -9.11 -4.50
N VAL A 64 -5.67 -8.30 -4.64
CA VAL A 64 -4.37 -8.55 -3.98
C VAL A 64 -4.53 -8.61 -2.47
N LEU A 65 -5.24 -7.65 -1.87
CA LEU A 65 -5.48 -7.62 -0.43
C LEU A 65 -6.30 -8.83 0.03
N ILE A 66 -7.32 -9.25 -0.72
CA ILE A 66 -8.13 -10.43 -0.40
C ILE A 66 -7.27 -11.70 -0.43
N GLN A 67 -6.41 -11.85 -1.44
CA GLN A 67 -5.50 -13.00 -1.54
C GLN A 67 -4.50 -13.02 -0.39
N PHE A 68 -3.95 -11.86 -0.01
CA PHE A 68 -3.07 -11.73 1.14
C PHE A 68 -3.76 -12.13 2.45
N GLY A 69 -5.01 -11.72 2.67
CA GLY A 69 -5.77 -12.12 3.87
C GLY A 69 -5.93 -13.63 4.02
N LYS A 70 -6.00 -14.38 2.90
CA LYS A 70 -6.08 -15.85 2.90
C LYS A 70 -4.77 -16.52 3.33
N THR A 71 -3.62 -15.85 3.17
CA THR A 71 -2.31 -16.40 3.54
C THR A 71 -1.97 -16.17 5.02
N LEU A 72 -2.53 -15.13 5.65
CA LEU A 72 -2.31 -14.79 7.07
C LEU A 72 -2.81 -15.86 8.07
N GLY A 73 -3.63 -16.83 7.64
CA GLY A 73 -4.10 -17.96 8.44
C GLY A 73 -3.27 -19.25 8.29
N GLN A 74 -2.24 -19.25 7.44
CA GLN A 74 -1.42 -20.44 7.15
C GLN A 74 -0.08 -20.34 7.89
N HIS A 75 0.33 -21.42 8.55
CA HIS A 75 1.56 -21.51 9.34
C HIS A 75 2.79 -21.45 8.43
N ASP A 76 3.66 -20.43 8.58
CA ASP A 76 5.14 -20.51 8.60
C ASP A 76 5.77 -19.10 8.67
N ILE A 77 6.09 -18.64 9.89
CA ILE A 77 6.66 -17.31 10.21
C ILE A 77 8.04 -17.11 9.53
N THR A 78 8.71 -18.19 9.13
CA THR A 78 10.04 -18.17 8.51
C THR A 78 9.98 -17.77 7.04
N GLN A 79 8.96 -18.21 6.31
CA GLN A 79 8.75 -17.84 4.89
C GLN A 79 8.22 -16.41 4.76
N GLN A 80 7.38 -15.97 5.70
CA GLN A 80 6.80 -14.62 5.70
C GLN A 80 7.85 -13.51 5.72
N LYS A 81 8.96 -13.67 6.46
CA LYS A 81 10.05 -12.67 6.49
C LYS A 81 10.74 -12.49 5.13
N LYS A 82 10.94 -13.59 4.37
CA LYS A 82 11.56 -13.52 3.04
C LYS A 82 10.64 -12.80 2.04
N HIS A 83 9.34 -13.05 2.11
CA HIS A 83 8.37 -12.35 1.25
C HIS A 83 8.27 -10.85 1.58
N ILE A 84 8.36 -10.46 2.87
CA ILE A 84 8.40 -9.04 3.26
C ILE A 84 9.67 -8.35 2.74
N GLN A 85 10.84 -8.99 2.86
CA GLN A 85 12.09 -8.43 2.31
C GLN A 85 12.06 -8.30 0.79
N LEU A 86 11.48 -9.27 0.09
CA LEU A 86 11.31 -9.21 -1.36
C LEU A 86 10.37 -8.09 -1.78
N ALA A 87 9.24 -7.92 -1.08
CA ALA A 87 8.28 -6.86 -1.34
C ALA A 87 8.88 -5.46 -1.13
N LEU A 88 9.66 -5.27 -0.05
CA LEU A 88 10.38 -4.01 0.19
C LEU A 88 11.36 -3.68 -0.93
N THR A 89 12.15 -4.66 -1.37
CA THR A 89 13.12 -4.48 -2.48
C THR A 89 12.40 -4.07 -3.78
N HIS A 90 11.22 -4.64 -4.05
CA HIS A 90 10.43 -4.26 -5.21
C HIS A 90 9.86 -2.85 -5.11
N LEU A 91 9.38 -2.44 -3.94
CA LEU A 91 8.83 -1.09 -3.72
C LEU A 91 9.91 -0.02 -3.87
N ASP A 92 11.11 -0.25 -3.34
CA ASP A 92 12.24 0.68 -3.51
C ASP A 92 12.59 0.89 -4.99
N ARG A 93 12.54 -0.18 -5.78
CA ARG A 93 12.81 -0.11 -7.22
C ARG A 93 11.72 0.66 -7.98
N ILE A 94 10.45 0.44 -7.65
CA ILE A 94 9.33 1.19 -8.25
C ILE A 94 9.45 2.69 -7.92
N LEU A 95 9.85 3.02 -6.68
CA LEU A 95 10.09 4.40 -6.27
C LEU A 95 11.24 5.04 -7.05
N GLU A 96 12.35 4.32 -7.21
CA GLU A 96 13.51 4.79 -7.98
C GLU A 96 13.14 5.06 -9.45
N ASP A 97 12.42 4.13 -10.09
CA ASP A 97 11.95 4.30 -11.47
C ASP A 97 10.99 5.50 -11.61
N ALA A 98 10.08 5.68 -10.64
CA ALA A 98 9.14 6.81 -10.64
C ALA A 98 9.85 8.17 -10.45
N LEU A 99 10.88 8.23 -9.61
CA LEU A 99 11.70 9.42 -9.41
C LEU A 99 12.51 9.76 -10.66
N ASP A 100 13.05 8.76 -11.34
CA ASP A 100 13.77 8.92 -12.61
C ASP A 100 12.85 9.43 -13.73
N ASP A 101 11.64 8.90 -13.83
CA ASP A 101 10.64 9.40 -14.78
C ASP A 101 10.19 10.83 -14.43
N GLN A 102 9.92 11.14 -13.16
CA GLN A 102 9.61 12.50 -12.73
C GLN A 102 10.75 13.47 -13.13
N HIS A 103 12.00 13.06 -12.94
CA HIS A 103 13.16 13.86 -13.31
C HIS A 103 13.28 14.05 -14.83
N ARG A 104 13.01 13.01 -15.64
CA ARG A 104 12.95 13.12 -17.11
C ARG A 104 11.83 14.06 -17.58
N TYR A 105 10.61 13.88 -17.08
CA TYR A 105 9.46 14.71 -17.48
C TYR A 105 9.60 16.16 -17.00
N SER A 106 10.11 16.38 -15.78
CA SER A 106 10.40 17.72 -15.26
C SER A 106 11.40 18.48 -16.13
N LYS A 107 12.45 17.80 -16.62
CA LYS A 107 13.43 18.41 -17.54
C LYS A 107 12.82 18.72 -18.91
N MET A 108 12.05 17.79 -19.48
CA MET A 108 11.38 17.99 -20.77
C MET A 108 10.33 19.11 -20.74
N VAL A 109 9.48 19.17 -19.71
CA VAL A 109 8.44 20.22 -19.61
C VAL A 109 9.09 21.60 -19.42
N LYS A 110 10.20 21.69 -18.68
CA LYS A 110 10.97 22.94 -18.54
C LYS A 110 11.60 23.38 -19.88
N SER A 111 12.19 22.46 -20.64
CA SER A 111 12.76 22.82 -21.95
C SER A 111 11.68 23.16 -22.98
N LEU A 112 10.56 22.44 -22.96
CA LEU A 112 9.43 22.69 -23.86
C LEU A 112 8.73 24.01 -23.54
N GLY A 113 8.59 24.36 -22.26
CA GLY A 113 8.07 25.66 -21.83
C GLY A 113 8.96 26.83 -22.24
N PHE A 114 10.28 26.68 -22.13
CA PHE A 114 11.24 27.67 -22.64
C PHE A 114 11.13 27.85 -24.16
N LEU A 115 11.10 26.74 -24.92
CA LEU A 115 10.95 26.76 -26.37
C LEU A 115 9.60 27.36 -26.82
N ALA A 116 8.51 27.03 -26.13
CA ALA A 116 7.19 27.61 -26.41
C ALA A 116 7.14 29.11 -26.10
N GLY A 117 7.77 29.56 -25.00
CA GLY A 117 7.91 30.97 -24.67
C GLY A 117 8.71 31.73 -25.73
N LEU A 118 9.83 31.18 -26.18
CA LEU A 118 10.64 31.74 -27.26
C LEU A 118 9.82 31.83 -28.57
N PHE A 119 9.05 30.79 -28.89
CA PHE A 119 8.19 30.74 -30.07
C PHE A 119 7.10 31.84 -30.04
N ILE A 120 6.46 32.07 -28.89
CA ILE A 120 5.48 33.16 -28.73
C ILE A 120 6.14 34.52 -28.95
N VAL A 121 7.34 34.75 -28.40
CA VAL A 121 8.09 36.00 -28.63
C VAL A 121 8.39 36.19 -30.11
N LEU A 122 8.80 35.15 -30.83
CA LEU A 122 9.05 35.21 -32.27
C LEU A 122 7.80 35.50 -33.09
N LEU A 123 6.62 35.03 -32.68
CA LEU A 123 5.34 35.32 -33.35
C LEU A 123 4.82 36.73 -33.11
N LEU A 124 5.21 37.37 -31.99
CA LEU A 124 4.77 38.72 -31.61
C LEU A 124 5.68 39.82 -32.16
N ILE A 125 6.79 39.45 -32.82
CA ILE A 125 7.69 40.33 -33.57
C ILE A 125 7.25 40.33 -35.04
#